data_AF-A0A3S4TK35-F1
#
_entry.id   AF-A0A3S4TK35-F1
#
_cell.length_a   1.000
_cell.length_b   1.000
_cell.length_c   1.000
_cell.angle_alpha   90.00
_cell.angle_beta   90.00
_cell.angle_gamma   90.00
#
_symmetry.space_group_name_H-M   'P 1'
#
loop_
_entity.id
_entity.type
_entity.pdbx_description
1 polymer ?
#
loop_
_entity_poly.entity_id
_entity_poly.type
_entity_poly.pdbx_seq_one_letter_code
_entity_poly.pdbx_strand_id
1 'polypeptide(L)'
;MIEHLNPRACRVVALEKPSDVEKTQWYFQRYIAHLPSAGEIVIFDRSWYNRAGVEPVMNFCTPEQHKDFLREVPLFENMISNSDIFLNFIFQYQKMSKKNVLKNAEVIHLNNINYLLWIKNRKNYGINYSMLLASNTPTCPWIIISLMIRKKQD
;
A
#
# COMPACT_ATOMS: atom_id res chain seq x y z
N MET A 1 12.37 -12.53 -3.41
CA MET A 1 12.91 -11.15 -3.32
C MET A 1 13.85 -11.00 -2.12
N ILE A 2 13.41 -11.38 -0.92
CA ILE A 2 14.23 -11.25 0.30
C ILE A 2 15.39 -12.27 0.34
N GLU A 3 15.23 -13.46 -0.25
CA GLU A 3 16.23 -14.54 -0.26
C GLU A 3 17.58 -14.18 -0.93
N HIS A 4 17.66 -13.06 -1.65
CA HIS A 4 18.88 -12.62 -2.33
C HIS A 4 19.44 -11.30 -1.77
N LEU A 5 18.82 -10.77 -0.71
CA LEU A 5 19.28 -9.55 -0.05
C LEU A 5 20.12 -9.91 1.19
N ASN A 6 21.12 -9.07 1.49
CA ASN A 6 21.89 -9.23 2.71
C ASN A 6 20.96 -9.02 3.93
N PRO A 7 20.75 -10.03 4.79
CA PRO A 7 19.81 -9.94 5.90
C PRO A 7 20.25 -8.93 6.98
N ARG A 8 21.53 -8.51 6.99
CA ARG A 8 22.00 -7.45 7.90
C ARG A 8 21.58 -6.05 7.46
N ALA A 9 21.27 -5.90 6.17
CA ALA A 9 20.87 -4.62 5.59
C ALA A 9 19.39 -4.59 5.19
N CYS A 10 18.67 -5.72 5.30
CA CYS A 10 17.27 -5.83 4.89
C CYS A 10 16.44 -6.54 5.95
N ARG A 11 15.35 -5.93 6.40
CA ARG A 11 14.40 -6.53 7.34
C ARG A 11 12.95 -6.36 6.92
N VAL A 12 12.12 -7.33 7.32
CA VAL A 12 10.67 -7.30 7.09
C VAL A 12 9.97 -6.88 8.37
N VAL A 13 8.99 -5.99 8.23
CA VAL A 13 8.12 -5.52 9.31
C VAL A 13 6.71 -5.98 8.99
N ALA A 14 6.22 -6.97 9.74
CA ALA A 14 4.86 -7.47 9.66
C ALA A 14 4.18 -7.18 11.01
N LEU A 15 3.56 -6.00 11.12
CA LEU A 15 2.90 -5.61 12.37
C LEU A 15 1.60 -6.38 12.56
N GLU A 16 1.42 -6.93 13.75
CA GLU A 16 0.14 -7.49 14.17
C GLU A 16 -0.91 -6.39 14.44
N LYS A 17 -2.10 -6.83 14.86
CA LYS A 17 -3.16 -5.94 15.34
C LYS A 17 -2.60 -4.97 16.40
N PRO A 18 -3.00 -3.69 16.38
CA PRO A 18 -2.54 -2.74 17.38
C PRO A 18 -3.01 -3.17 18.79
N SER A 19 -2.11 -3.07 19.76
CA SER A 19 -2.40 -3.19 21.19
C SER A 19 -3.32 -2.06 21.66
N ASP A 20 -3.89 -2.18 22.85
CA ASP A 20 -4.80 -1.17 23.38
C ASP A 20 -4.11 0.19 23.61
N VAL A 21 -2.80 0.17 23.89
CA VAL A 21 -1.97 1.38 23.97
C VAL A 21 -1.72 1.98 22.57
N GLU A 22 -1.37 1.16 21.57
CA GLU A 22 -1.15 1.66 20.21
C GLU A 22 -2.42 2.25 19.58
N LYS A 23 -3.60 1.79 19.98
CA LYS A 23 -4.88 2.38 19.54
C LYS A 23 -5.10 3.80 20.07
N THR A 24 -4.52 4.17 21.21
CA THR A 24 -4.61 5.52 21.78
C THR A 24 -3.50 6.45 21.30
N GLN A 25 -2.53 5.91 20.56
CA GLN A 25 -1.42 6.68 19.99
C GLN A 25 -1.81 7.32 18.66
N TRP A 26 -0.96 8.23 18.20
CA TRP A 26 -1.05 8.69 16.82
C TRP A 26 -0.82 7.51 15.86
N TYR A 27 -1.66 7.40 14.83
CA TYR A 27 -1.71 6.20 13.98
C TYR A 27 -0.38 5.80 13.35
N PHE A 28 0.41 6.79 12.90
CA PHE A 28 1.70 6.56 12.25
C PHE A 28 2.82 6.22 13.24
N GLN A 29 2.64 6.47 14.55
CA GLN A 29 3.69 6.33 15.57
C GLN A 29 4.32 4.93 15.58
N ARG A 30 3.49 3.88 15.52
CA ARG A 30 3.96 2.49 15.49
C ARG A 30 4.78 2.15 14.24
N TYR A 31 4.51 2.81 13.12
CA TYR A 31 5.21 2.56 11.85
C TYR A 31 6.54 3.32 11.79
N ILE A 32 6.57 4.55 12.31
CA ILE A 32 7.76 5.41 12.32
C ILE A 32 8.90 4.75 13.09
N ALA A 33 8.58 4.05 14.19
CA ALA A 33 9.55 3.28 14.97
C ALA A 33 10.32 2.23 14.16
N HIS A 34 9.84 1.88 12.97
CA HIS A 34 10.43 0.89 12.09
C HIS A 34 11.03 1.44 10.81
N LEU A 35 11.11 2.77 10.62
CA LEU A 35 11.76 3.36 9.45
C LEU A 35 13.24 2.94 9.35
N PRO A 36 13.80 2.91 8.12
CA PRO A 36 15.19 2.52 7.91
C PRO A 36 16.16 3.57 8.46
N SER A 37 17.30 3.10 8.97
CA SER A 37 18.51 3.92 9.09
C SER A 37 19.28 3.93 7.75
N ALA A 38 20.32 4.76 7.66
CA ALA A 38 21.16 4.84 6.48
C ALA A 38 21.73 3.46 6.09
N GLY A 39 21.53 3.07 4.83
CA GLY A 39 21.97 1.77 4.30
C GLY A 39 21.04 0.59 4.61
N GLU A 40 19.93 0.80 5.31
CA GLU A 40 18.91 -0.23 5.55
C GLU A 40 17.81 -0.21 4.49
N ILE A 41 17.29 -1.39 4.20
CA ILE A 41 16.06 -1.61 3.43
C ILE A 41 15.03 -2.20 4.39
N VAL A 42 13.89 -1.55 4.50
CA VAL A 42 12.77 -2.03 5.32
C VAL A 42 11.59 -2.35 4.41
N ILE A 43 11.12 -3.58 4.49
CA ILE A 43 9.96 -4.05 3.73
C ILE A 43 8.79 -4.20 4.71
N PHE A 44 7.74 -3.42 4.50
CA PHE A 44 6.50 -3.57 5.26
C PHE A 44 5.61 -4.64 4.61
N ASP A 45 5.36 -5.74 5.32
CA ASP A 45 4.27 -6.66 4.99
C ASP A 45 2.98 -6.09 5.59
N ARG A 46 2.28 -5.32 4.76
CA ARG A 46 1.23 -4.36 5.12
C ARG A 46 1.80 -3.17 5.91
N SER A 47 1.38 -1.98 5.51
CA SER A 47 1.88 -0.72 6.06
C SER A 47 0.75 0.07 6.74
N TRP A 48 0.95 1.37 6.93
CA TRP A 48 -0.08 2.31 7.36
C TRP A 48 -1.31 2.34 6.44
N TYR A 49 -1.22 1.77 5.23
CA TYR A 49 -2.38 1.63 4.34
C TYR A 49 -3.45 0.64 4.82
N ASN A 50 -3.27 -0.05 5.94
CA ASN A 50 -4.35 -0.81 6.58
C ASN A 50 -5.59 0.05 6.84
N ARG A 51 -5.41 1.30 7.30
CA ARG A 51 -6.50 2.26 7.51
C ARG A 51 -7.16 2.74 6.23
N ALA A 52 -6.48 2.61 5.11
CA ALA A 52 -6.97 2.98 3.80
C ALA A 52 -7.73 1.84 3.09
N GLY A 53 -7.61 0.60 3.58
CA GLY A 53 -8.14 -0.60 2.93
C GLY A 53 -8.97 -1.47 3.87
N VAL A 54 -8.29 -2.25 4.71
CA VAL A 54 -8.92 -3.30 5.53
C VAL A 54 -9.72 -2.73 6.69
N GLU A 55 -9.19 -1.74 7.42
CA GLU A 55 -9.84 -1.23 8.63
C GLU A 55 -11.26 -0.69 8.40
N PRO A 56 -11.53 0.18 7.40
CA PRO A 56 -12.89 0.69 7.17
C PRO A 56 -13.85 -0.39 6.62
N VAL A 57 -13.36 -1.40 5.90
CA VAL A 57 -14.20 -2.52 5.41
C VAL A 57 -14.62 -3.42 6.57
N MET A 58 -13.72 -3.63 7.53
CA MET A 58 -13.93 -4.50 8.69
C MET A 58 -14.42 -3.75 9.94
N ASN A 59 -14.74 -2.45 9.82
CA ASN A 59 -15.13 -1.57 10.92
C ASN A 59 -14.11 -1.48 12.08
N PHE A 60 -12.82 -1.56 11.78
CA PHE A 60 -11.73 -1.34 12.75
C PHE A 60 -11.33 0.13 12.92
N CYS A 61 -11.84 1.01 12.04
CA CYS A 61 -11.73 2.45 12.20
C CYS A 61 -13.08 3.12 11.94
N THR A 62 -13.27 4.31 12.48
CA THR A 62 -14.42 5.16 12.15
C THR A 62 -14.28 5.74 10.74
N PRO A 63 -15.39 6.11 10.08
CA PRO A 63 -15.34 6.82 8.79
C PRO A 63 -14.50 8.10 8.84
N GLU A 64 -14.56 8.82 9.96
CA GLU A 64 -13.78 10.03 10.23
C GLU A 64 -12.28 9.73 10.28
N GLN A 65 -11.87 8.70 11.03
CA GLN A 65 -10.46 8.27 11.07
C GLN A 65 -9.92 7.84 9.70
N HIS A 66 -10.74 7.17 8.89
CA HIS A 66 -10.36 6.82 7.52
C HIS A 66 -10.16 8.08 6.66
N LYS A 67 -11.08 9.04 6.74
CA LYS A 67 -11.00 10.30 6.01
C LYS A 67 -9.79 11.14 6.43
N ASP A 68 -9.54 11.26 7.73
CA ASP A 68 -8.39 11.96 8.27
C ASP A 68 -7.08 11.30 7.82
N PHE A 69 -7.01 9.97 7.86
CA PHE A 69 -5.87 9.23 7.33
C PHE A 69 -5.58 9.55 5.86
N LEU A 70 -6.60 9.56 5.00
CA LEU A 70 -6.42 9.86 3.57
C LEU A 70 -5.91 11.29 3.33
N ARG A 71 -6.26 12.24 4.21
CA ARG A 71 -5.75 13.62 4.14
C ARG A 71 -4.30 13.70 4.63
N GLU A 72 -3.95 12.94 5.66
CA GLU A 72 -2.65 13.03 6.34
C GLU A 72 -1.55 12.22 5.67
N VAL A 73 -1.88 11.06 5.08
CA VAL A 73 -0.89 10.14 4.53
C VAL A 73 0.06 10.76 3.49
N PRO A 74 -0.37 11.63 2.55
CA PRO A 74 0.56 12.20 1.58
C PRO A 74 1.49 13.23 2.23
N LEU A 75 1.02 13.94 3.27
CA LEU A 75 1.84 14.87 4.03
C LEU A 75 2.92 14.11 4.82
N PHE A 76 2.52 12.99 5.43
CA PHE A 76 3.41 12.10 6.15
C PHE A 76 4.51 11.53 5.24
N GLU A 77 4.14 11.01 4.08
CA GLU A 77 5.08 10.46 3.10
C GLU A 77 6.03 11.53 2.56
N ASN A 78 5.53 12.74 2.32
CA ASN A 78 6.38 13.84 1.87
C ASN A 78 7.44 14.23 2.92
N MET A 79 7.10 14.22 4.22
CA MET A 79 8.08 14.45 5.29
C MET A 79 9.20 13.39 5.28
N ILE A 80 8.84 12.12 5.06
CA ILE A 80 9.80 11.02 4.96
C ILE A 80 10.69 11.19 3.71
N SER A 81 10.10 11.45 2.55
CA SER A 81 10.84 11.63 1.30
C SER A 81 11.79 12.83 1.35
N ASN A 82 11.39 13.92 2.01
CA ASN A 82 12.26 15.08 2.23
C ASN A 82 13.45 14.79 3.16
N SER A 83 13.43 13.66 3.87
CA SER A 83 14.50 13.19 4.75
C SER A 83 15.42 12.17 4.06
N ASP A 84 15.47 12.16 2.72
CA ASP A 84 16.25 11.24 1.87
C ASP A 84 15.90 9.75 2.03
N ILE A 85 14.71 9.43 2.56
CA ILE A 85 14.18 8.06 2.61
C ILE A 85 13.32 7.81 1.37
N PHE A 86 13.73 6.84 0.56
CA PHE A 86 12.96 6.43 -0.62
C PHE A 86 11.80 5.50 -0.24
N LEU A 87 10.59 5.88 -0.64
CA LEU A 87 9.38 5.11 -0.43
C LEU A 87 8.90 4.50 -1.74
N ASN A 88 8.68 3.19 -1.75
CA ASN A 88 8.13 2.47 -2.89
C ASN A 88 6.84 1.74 -2.47
N PHE A 89 5.72 2.10 -3.09
CA PHE A 89 4.42 1.51 -2.79
C PHE A 89 3.96 0.56 -3.89
N ILE A 90 3.59 -0.66 -3.51
CA ILE A 90 3.12 -1.69 -4.43
C ILE A 90 1.67 -2.03 -4.07
N PHE A 91 0.76 -1.81 -5.02
CA PHE A 91 -0.61 -2.29 -4.92
C PHE A 91 -0.80 -3.52 -5.80
N GLN A 92 -1.07 -4.65 -5.16
CA GLN A 92 -1.32 -5.91 -5.85
C GLN A 92 -2.81 -6.23 -5.84
N TYR A 93 -3.35 -6.61 -6.99
CA TYR A 93 -4.71 -7.13 -7.08
C TYR A 93 -4.80 -8.34 -8.01
N GLN A 94 -5.79 -9.19 -7.73
CA GLN A 94 -6.06 -10.38 -8.53
C GLN A 94 -7.14 -10.07 -9.56
N LYS A 95 -6.90 -10.45 -10.81
CA LYS A 95 -7.87 -10.38 -11.90
C LYS A 95 -8.29 -11.80 -12.28
N MET A 96 -9.58 -12.10 -12.14
CA MET A 96 -10.14 -13.34 -12.67
C MET A 96 -10.20 -13.27 -14.20
N SER A 97 -9.56 -14.24 -14.85
CA SER A 97 -9.68 -14.45 -16.31
C SER A 97 -10.74 -15.51 -16.59
N LYS A 98 -11.62 -15.25 -17.58
CA LYS A 98 -12.55 -16.26 -18.13
C LYS A 98 -11.85 -17.23 -19.12
N LYS A 99 -10.62 -16.95 -19.55
CA LYS A 99 -9.86 -17.76 -20.52
C LYS A 99 -8.71 -18.50 -19.83
N ASN A 100 -8.46 -19.76 -20.23
CA ASN A 100 -7.41 -20.67 -19.74
C ASN A 100 -5.97 -20.26 -20.12
N VAL A 101 -5.67 -18.96 -20.19
CA VAL A 101 -4.33 -18.45 -20.48
C VAL A 101 -3.78 -17.84 -19.20
N LEU A 102 -2.84 -18.54 -18.56
CA LEU A 102 -1.96 -17.95 -17.57
C LEU A 102 -1.08 -16.94 -18.32
N LYS A 103 -1.36 -15.65 -18.13
CA LYS A 103 -0.41 -14.61 -18.53
C LYS A 103 0.46 -14.26 -17.32
N ASN A 104 1.72 -13.95 -17.59
CA ASN A 104 2.65 -13.42 -16.59
C ASN A 104 2.06 -12.19 -15.91
N ALA A 105 2.47 -11.93 -14.66
CA ALA A 105 2.07 -10.73 -13.94
C ALA A 105 2.38 -9.48 -14.77
N GLU A 106 1.38 -8.64 -15.00
CA GLU A 106 1.57 -7.36 -15.68
C GLU A 106 1.85 -6.31 -14.61
N VAL A 107 3.05 -5.73 -14.65
CA VAL A 107 3.45 -4.57 -13.85
C VAL A 107 3.07 -3.33 -14.63
N ILE A 108 2.26 -2.47 -14.02
CA ILE A 108 1.78 -1.24 -14.64
C ILE A 108 2.32 -0.07 -13.82
N HIS A 109 3.28 0.64 -14.40
CA HIS A 109 3.70 1.95 -13.92
C HIS A 109 2.73 2.99 -14.49
N LEU A 110 1.85 3.50 -13.64
CA LEU A 110 0.88 4.51 -14.06
C LEU A 110 1.44 5.90 -13.79
N ASN A 111 1.60 6.70 -14.85
CA ASN A 111 1.74 8.14 -14.70
C ASN A 111 0.39 8.76 -14.30
N ASN A 112 0.38 9.97 -13.74
CA ASN A 112 -0.83 10.60 -13.16
C ASN A 112 -2.04 10.65 -14.12
N ILE A 113 -1.83 10.85 -15.42
CA ILE A 113 -2.92 10.94 -16.41
C ILE A 113 -3.49 9.56 -16.72
N ASN A 114 -2.65 8.56 -17.01
CA ASN A 114 -3.11 7.19 -17.27
C ASN A 114 -3.71 6.57 -16.01
N TYR A 115 -3.24 6.97 -14.83
CA TYR A 115 -3.76 6.54 -13.55
C TYR A 115 -5.23 6.90 -13.35
N LEU A 116 -5.60 8.17 -13.53
CA LEU A 116 -6.98 8.62 -13.39
C LEU A 116 -7.91 7.94 -14.39
N LEU A 117 -7.43 7.72 -15.63
CA LEU A 117 -8.18 6.98 -16.64
C LEU A 117 -8.36 5.50 -16.25
N TRP A 118 -7.30 4.89 -15.71
CA TRP A 118 -7.29 3.51 -15.22
C TRP A 118 -8.25 3.29 -14.04
N ILE A 119 -8.41 4.30 -13.17
CA ILE A 119 -9.40 4.32 -12.09
C ILE A 119 -10.82 4.48 -12.65
N LYS A 120 -11.07 5.50 -13.48
CA LYS A 120 -12.41 5.79 -14.05
C LYS A 120 -13.02 4.62 -14.83
N ASN A 121 -12.18 3.83 -15.51
CA ASN A 121 -12.63 2.71 -16.32
C ASN A 121 -13.04 1.45 -15.52
N ARG A 122 -12.84 1.41 -14.20
CA ARG A 122 -13.27 0.31 -13.32
C ARG A 122 -14.46 0.76 -12.46
N LYS A 123 -15.67 0.54 -12.98
CA LYS A 123 -16.97 1.04 -12.44
C LYS A 123 -17.42 0.50 -11.06
N ASN A 124 -16.70 -0.42 -10.41
CA ASN A 124 -17.08 -0.97 -9.11
C ASN A 124 -16.13 -0.48 -8.03
N TYR A 125 -16.55 0.61 -7.37
CA TYR A 125 -15.76 1.42 -6.48
C TYR A 125 -15.70 0.82 -5.07
N GLY A 126 -14.51 0.45 -4.63
CA GLY A 126 -14.23 0.06 -3.25
C GLY A 126 -13.30 1.06 -2.57
N ILE A 127 -13.27 1.01 -1.24
CA ILE A 127 -12.38 1.76 -0.34
C ILE A 127 -10.90 1.73 -0.80
N ASN A 128 -10.43 0.62 -1.38
CA ASN A 128 -9.04 0.47 -1.85
C ASN A 128 -8.62 1.46 -2.97
N TYR A 129 -9.54 2.19 -3.59
CA TYR A 129 -9.19 3.18 -4.61
C TYR A 129 -9.14 4.63 -4.07
N SER A 130 -9.73 4.90 -2.89
CA SER A 130 -9.61 6.22 -2.27
C SER A 130 -8.18 6.48 -1.81
N MET A 131 -7.49 5.46 -1.31
CA MET A 131 -6.07 5.52 -0.97
C MET A 131 -5.20 5.88 -2.17
N LEU A 132 -5.49 5.24 -3.30
CA LEU A 132 -4.78 5.41 -4.56
C LEU A 132 -4.89 6.86 -5.04
N LEU A 133 -6.11 7.41 -5.05
CA LEU A 133 -6.33 8.82 -5.40
C LEU A 133 -5.69 9.80 -4.42
N ALA A 134 -5.71 9.50 -3.13
CA ALA A 134 -5.22 10.41 -2.11
C ALA A 134 -3.69 10.50 -2.07
N SER A 135 -2.99 9.39 -2.29
CA SER A 135 -1.56 9.25 -1.98
C SER A 135 -0.65 9.02 -3.19
N ASN A 136 -1.17 8.89 -4.40
CA ASN A 136 -0.34 8.81 -5.59
C ASN A 136 0.26 10.18 -5.93
N THR A 137 1.49 10.41 -5.48
CA THR A 137 2.22 11.67 -5.66
C THR A 137 3.41 11.49 -6.59
N PRO A 138 3.96 12.59 -7.17
CA PRO A 138 5.17 12.50 -7.99
C PRO A 138 6.41 12.00 -7.22
N THR A 139 6.48 12.29 -5.92
CA THR A 139 7.58 11.86 -5.03
C THR A 139 7.42 10.41 -4.60
N CYS A 140 6.19 9.97 -4.35
CA CYS A 140 5.85 8.62 -3.93
C CYS A 140 4.76 8.01 -4.83
N PRO A 141 5.09 7.57 -6.05
CA PRO A 141 4.12 6.98 -6.95
C PRO A 141 3.77 5.54 -6.57
N TRP A 142 2.54 5.14 -6.83
CA TRP A 142 2.10 3.76 -6.69
C TRP A 142 2.48 2.91 -7.89
N ILE A 143 3.05 1.74 -7.62
CA ILE A 143 3.28 0.68 -8.60
C ILE A 143 2.13 -0.31 -8.50
N ILE A 144 1.40 -0.49 -9.60
CA ILE A 144 0.26 -1.41 -9.63
C ILE A 144 0.68 -2.71 -10.30
N ILE A 145 0.50 -3.83 -9.60
CA ILE A 145 0.80 -5.17 -10.10
C ILE A 145 -0.51 -5.94 -10.21
N SER A 146 -0.82 -6.37 -11.43
CA SER A 146 -1.96 -7.26 -11.65
C SER A 146 -1.51 -8.71 -11.75
N LEU A 147 -2.10 -9.55 -10.91
CA LEU A 147 -1.93 -11.00 -10.97
C LEU A 147 -3.13 -11.63 -11.65
N MET A 148 -2.91 -12.41 -12.69
CA MET A 148 -3.94 -13.23 -13.31
C MET A 148 -3.94 -14.62 -12.68
N ILE A 149 -5.05 -14.99 -12.06
CA ILE A 149 -5.20 -16.29 -11.39
C ILE A 149 -6.25 -17.14 -12.11
N ARG A 150 -5.97 -18.43 -12.23
CA ARG A 150 -6.87 -19.43 -12.81
C ARG A 150 -8.04 -19.66 -11.86
N LYS A 151 -9.27 -19.66 -12.39
CA LYS A 151 -10.45 -20.08 -11.63
C LYS A 151 -10.34 -21.59 -11.37
N LYS A 152 -10.34 -22.04 -10.10
CA LYS A 152 -10.51 -23.47 -9.80
C LYS A 152 -11.88 -23.90 -10.35
N GLN A 153 -11.90 -24.96 -11.16
CA GLN A 153 -13.14 -25.66 -11.49
C GLN A 153 -13.46 -26.54 -10.29
N ASP A 154 -14.66 -26.40 -9.75
CA ASP A 154 -15.28 -27.36 -8.82
C ASP A 154 -15.70 -28.62 -9.58
#